data_AF-A0A2P7S7M1-F1
#
_entry.id   AF-A0A2P7S7M1-F1
#
_cell.length_a   1.000
_cell.length_b   1.000
_cell.length_c   1.000
_cell.angle_alpha   90.00
_cell.angle_beta   90.00
_cell.angle_gamma   90.00
#
_symmetry.space_group_name_H-M   'P 1'
#
loop_
_entity.id
_entity.type
_entity.pdbx_description
1 polymer ?
#
loop_
_entity_poly.entity_id
_entity_poly.type
_entity_poly.pdbx_seq_one_letter_code
_entity_poly.pdbx_strand_id
1 'polypeptide(L)'
;MAEDITESSQTVAAGQLKAFIERIERLEEEKQTIADDIKDVYAEMKGTGFDTKAVRTIIRLRKKDANERQEEEAILDLYMAALGMA
;
A
#
# COMPACT_ATOMS: atom_id res chain seq x y z
N MET A 1 -4.99 47.19 15.41
CA MET A 1 -5.93 46.13 15.88
C MET A 1 -6.21 45.09 14.79
N ALA A 2 -6.28 45.45 13.50
CA ALA A 2 -6.45 44.47 12.41
C ALA A 2 -5.16 43.68 12.09
N GLU A 3 -3.97 44.30 12.18
CA GLU A 3 -2.70 43.56 12.00
C GLU A 3 -2.49 42.46 13.05
N ASP A 4 -2.81 42.73 14.31
CA ASP A 4 -2.61 41.80 15.45
C ASP A 4 -3.41 40.48 15.29
N ILE A 5 -4.63 40.57 14.77
CA ILE A 5 -5.52 39.43 14.51
C ILE A 5 -5.02 38.59 13.33
N THR A 6 -4.36 39.24 12.37
CA THR A 6 -3.85 38.60 11.15
C THR A 6 -2.55 37.84 11.46
N GLU A 7 -1.64 38.41 12.25
CA GLU A 7 -0.43 37.72 12.73
C GLU A 7 -0.76 36.53 13.64
N SER A 8 -1.70 36.69 14.58
CA SER A 8 -2.15 35.59 15.42
C SER A 8 -2.85 34.48 14.63
N SER A 9 -3.61 34.81 13.58
CA SER A 9 -4.17 33.79 12.66
C SER A 9 -3.10 33.08 11.83
N GLN A 10 -2.08 33.79 11.36
CA GLN A 10 -0.95 33.20 10.61
C GLN A 10 -0.11 32.26 11.48
N THR A 11 0.15 32.62 12.75
CA THR A 11 0.87 31.75 13.69
C THR A 11 0.08 30.49 14.06
N VAL A 12 -1.25 30.57 14.20
CA VAL A 12 -2.10 29.40 14.40
C VAL A 12 -2.08 28.48 13.17
N ALA A 13 -2.16 29.03 11.96
CA ALA A 13 -2.08 28.26 10.72
C ALA A 13 -0.71 27.57 10.55
N ALA A 14 0.39 28.27 10.88
CA ALA A 14 1.73 27.69 10.86
C ALA A 14 1.90 26.55 11.89
N GLY A 15 1.31 26.70 13.08
CA GLY A 15 1.31 25.65 14.11
C GLY A 15 0.55 24.39 13.67
N GLN A 16 -0.63 24.55 13.06
CA GLN A 16 -1.40 23.42 12.52
C GLN A 16 -0.66 22.71 11.38
N LEU A 17 -0.06 23.47 10.46
CA LEU A 17 0.75 22.91 9.37
C LEU A 17 1.92 22.09 9.92
N LYS A 18 2.64 22.62 10.92
CA LYS A 18 3.74 21.91 11.58
C LYS A 18 3.28 20.60 12.22
N ALA A 19 2.14 20.60 12.92
CA ALA A 19 1.58 19.38 13.51
C ALA A 19 1.20 18.33 12.46
N PHE A 20 0.68 18.73 11.29
CA PHE A 20 0.43 17.81 10.19
C PHE A 20 1.71 17.22 9.61
N ILE A 21 2.74 18.06 9.39
CA ILE A 21 4.04 17.62 8.87
C ILE A 21 4.68 16.59 9.81
N GLU A 22 4.80 16.91 11.10
CA GLU A 22 5.40 16.01 12.10
C GLU A 22 4.65 14.66 12.17
N ARG A 23 3.32 14.69 12.04
CA ARG A 23 2.50 13.47 12.01
C ARG A 23 2.76 12.65 10.75
N ILE A 24 2.91 13.29 9.58
CA ILE A 24 3.21 12.60 8.32
C ILE A 24 4.62 12.01 8.35
N GLU A 25 5.61 12.75 8.84
CA GLU A 25 6.99 12.28 8.94
C GLU A 25 7.10 11.03 9.79
N ARG A 26 6.44 11.01 10.96
CA ARG A 26 6.36 9.81 11.80
C ARG A 26 5.70 8.63 11.06
N LEU A 27 4.60 8.88 10.35
CA LEU A 27 3.91 7.83 9.60
C LEU A 27 4.76 7.29 8.43
N GLU A 28 5.57 8.13 7.78
CA GLU A 28 6.51 7.70 6.74
C GLU A 28 7.66 6.86 7.33
N GLU A 29 8.17 7.21 8.51
CA GLU A 29 9.17 6.39 9.22
C GLU A 29 8.60 5.01 9.61
N GLU A 30 7.40 4.97 10.18
CA GLU A 30 6.70 3.72 10.51
C GLU A 30 6.47 2.87 9.25
N LYS A 31 6.02 3.49 8.16
CA LYS A 31 5.83 2.83 6.85
C LYS A 31 7.14 2.28 6.29
N GLN A 32 8.25 3.00 6.45
CA GLN A 32 9.57 2.55 6.02
C GLN A 32 10.02 1.32 6.81
N THR A 33 9.85 1.36 8.14
CA THR A 33 10.16 0.23 9.03
C THR A 33 9.36 -1.02 8.62
N ILE A 34 8.05 -0.88 8.44
CA ILE A 34 7.18 -1.98 8.00
C ILE A 34 7.59 -2.48 6.60
N ALA A 35 7.97 -1.57 5.70
CA ALA A 35 8.41 -1.96 4.36
C ALA A 35 9.70 -2.77 4.39
N ASP A 36 10.62 -2.47 5.31
CA ASP A 36 11.86 -3.23 5.49
C ASP A 36 11.60 -4.59 6.12
N ASP A 37 10.74 -4.68 7.15
CA ASP A 37 10.30 -5.96 7.71
C ASP A 37 9.67 -6.87 6.63
N ILE A 38 8.83 -6.31 5.75
CA ILE A 38 8.23 -7.05 4.63
C ILE A 38 9.31 -7.57 3.67
N LYS A 39 10.37 -6.78 3.40
CA LYS A 39 11.47 -7.22 2.53
C LYS A 39 12.23 -8.39 3.15
N ASP A 40 12.48 -8.34 4.45
CA ASP A 40 13.18 -9.39 5.18
C ASP A 40 12.40 -10.71 5.15
N VAL A 41 11.07 -10.66 5.33
CA VAL A 41 10.21 -11.84 5.16
C VAL A 41 10.31 -12.40 3.74
N TYR A 42 10.27 -11.56 2.70
CA TYR A 42 10.46 -12.05 1.33
C TYR A 42 11.86 -12.66 1.11
N ALA A 43 12.89 -12.12 1.76
CA ALA A 43 14.25 -12.67 1.68
C ALA A 43 14.33 -14.04 2.36
N GLU A 44 13.72 -14.20 3.53
CA GLU A 44 13.61 -15.47 4.25
C GLU A 44 12.88 -16.54 3.41
N MET A 45 11.75 -16.17 2.80
CA MET A 45 11.01 -17.04 1.89
C MET A 45 11.88 -17.52 0.72
N LYS A 46 12.66 -16.60 0.13
CA LYS A 46 13.58 -16.94 -0.95
C LYS A 46 14.69 -17.89 -0.48
N GLY A 47 15.26 -17.66 0.71
CA GLY A 47 16.27 -18.54 1.32
C GLY A 47 15.73 -19.93 1.63
N THR A 48 14.44 -20.04 1.91
CA THR A 48 13.74 -21.31 2.17
C THR A 48 13.34 -22.03 0.88
N GLY A 49 13.45 -21.37 -0.28
CA GLY A 49 13.18 -21.95 -1.61
C GLY A 49 11.79 -21.63 -2.18
N PHE A 50 11.04 -20.69 -1.59
CA PHE A 50 9.76 -20.23 -2.16
C PHE A 50 9.96 -19.23 -3.29
N ASP A 51 9.11 -19.30 -4.32
CA ASP A 51 9.05 -18.26 -5.36
C ASP A 51 8.30 -17.02 -4.84
N THR A 52 9.09 -16.01 -4.45
CA THR A 52 8.57 -14.71 -4.01
C THR A 52 7.70 -13.98 -5.03
N LYS A 53 7.83 -14.24 -6.34
CA LYS A 53 6.94 -13.65 -7.36
C LYS A 53 5.55 -14.27 -7.29
N ALA A 54 5.46 -15.59 -7.19
CA ALA A 54 4.21 -16.31 -7.02
C ALA A 54 3.49 -15.85 -5.74
N VAL A 55 4.24 -15.71 -4.63
CA VAL A 55 3.70 -15.22 -3.36
C VAL A 55 3.14 -13.81 -3.47
N ARG A 56 3.85 -12.88 -4.14
CA ARG A 56 3.35 -11.52 -4.38
C ARG A 56 2.04 -11.53 -5.18
N THR A 57 1.92 -12.41 -6.16
CA THR A 57 0.68 -12.60 -6.92
C THR A 57 -0.45 -13.09 -6.02
N ILE A 58 -0.18 -14.10 -5.17
CA ILE A 58 -1.17 -14.61 -4.20
C ILE A 58 -1.63 -13.50 -3.26
N ILE A 59 -0.72 -12.70 -2.69
CA ILE A 59 -1.09 -11.59 -1.81
C ILE A 59 -1.97 -10.57 -2.54
N ARG A 60 -1.67 -10.25 -3.81
CA ARG A 60 -2.51 -9.36 -4.62
C ARG A 60 -3.91 -9.95 -4.84
N LEU A 61 -4.00 -11.23 -5.20
CA LEU A 61 -5.28 -11.92 -5.38
C LEU A 61 -6.11 -11.94 -4.09
N ARG A 62 -5.46 -12.15 -2.94
CA ARG A 62 -6.11 -12.15 -1.61
C ARG A 62 -6.63 -10.78 -1.18
N LYS A 63 -6.11 -9.69 -1.77
CA LYS A 63 -6.61 -8.32 -1.51
C LYS A 63 -7.85 -7.97 -2.33
N LYS A 64 -8.11 -8.67 -3.43
CA LYS A 64 -9.32 -8.48 -4.24
C LYS A 64 -10.54 -9.09 -3.55
N ASP A 65 -11.71 -8.51 -3.81
CA ASP A 65 -12.98 -9.08 -3.39
C ASP A 65 -13.17 -10.50 -3.97
N ALA A 66 -13.85 -11.35 -3.22
CA ALA A 66 -14.01 -12.76 -3.60
C ALA A 66 -14.87 -12.92 -4.86
N ASN A 67 -15.89 -12.07 -5.05
CA ASN A 67 -16.75 -12.12 -6.23
C ASN A 67 -16.01 -11.57 -7.45
N GLU A 68 -15.33 -10.43 -7.30
CA GLU A 68 -14.49 -9.88 -8.38
C GLU A 68 -13.44 -10.90 -8.87
N ARG A 69 -12.82 -11.65 -7.95
CA ARG A 69 -11.86 -12.69 -8.32
C ARG A 69 -12.51 -13.82 -9.12
N GLN A 70 -13.68 -14.30 -8.69
CA GLN A 70 -14.40 -15.37 -9.39
C GLN A 70 -14.86 -14.94 -10.78
N GLU A 71 -15.32 -13.70 -10.93
CA GLU A 71 -15.69 -13.15 -12.23
C GLU A 71 -14.49 -13.05 -13.18
N GLU A 72 -13.35 -12.53 -12.69
CA GLU A 72 -12.11 -12.46 -13.46
C GLU A 72 -11.60 -13.85 -13.86
N GLU A 73 -11.62 -14.83 -12.94
CA GLU A 73 -11.21 -16.22 -13.21
C GLU A 73 -12.11 -16.86 -14.27
N ALA A 74 -13.44 -16.71 -14.17
CA ALA A 74 -14.37 -17.25 -15.15
C ALA A 74 -14.17 -16.68 -16.57
N ILE A 75 -13.88 -15.37 -16.67
CA ILE A 75 -13.56 -14.73 -17.95
C ILE A 75 -12.23 -15.23 -18.49
N LEU A 76 -11.21 -15.36 -17.64
CA LEU A 76 -9.90 -15.87 -18.03
C LEU A 76 -10.00 -17.30 -18.56
N ASP A 77 -10.70 -18.17 -17.84
CA ASP A 77 -10.91 -19.56 -18.22
C ASP A 77 -11.64 -19.67 -19.58
N LEU A 78 -12.65 -18.84 -19.81
CA LEU A 78 -13.34 -18.76 -21.10
C LEU A 78 -12.37 -18.40 -22.24
N TYR A 79 -11.50 -17.42 -22.02
CA TYR A 79 -10.50 -17.01 -23.02
C TYR A 79 -9.41 -18.06 -23.22
N MET A 80 -8.92 -18.70 -22.16
CA MET A 80 -7.94 -19.78 -22.28
C MET A 80 -8.51 -20.97 -23.03
N ALA A 81 -9.77 -21.34 -22.77
CA ALA A 81 -10.47 -22.38 -23.53
C ALA A 81 -10.63 -22.01 -25.01
N ALA A 82 -11.01 -20.77 -25.31
CA ALA A 82 -11.14 -20.29 -26.69
C ALA A 82 -9.80 -20.28 -27.45
N LEU A 83 -8.68 -20.10 -26.73
CA LEU A 83 -7.33 -20.13 -27.28
C LEU A 83 -6.69 -21.53 -27.27
N GLY A 84 -7.39 -22.55 -26.79
CA GLY A 84 -6.88 -23.93 -26.70
C GLY A 84 -5.75 -24.11 -25.68
N MET A 85 -5.68 -23.25 -24.66
CA MET A 85 -4.68 -23.27 -23.59
C MET A 85 -5.20 -23.92 -22.29
N ALA A 86 -6.35 -24.61 -22.35
CA ALA A 86 -6.97 -25.32 -21.23
C ALA A 86 -6.40 -26.73 -21.04
#